data_AF-D3ARW9-F1
#
_entry.id   AF-D3ARW9-F1
#
_cell.length_a   1.000
_cell.length_b   1.000
_cell.length_c   1.000
_cell.angle_alpha   90.00
_cell.angle_beta   90.00
_cell.angle_gamma   90.00
#
_symmetry.space_group_name_H-M   'P 1'
#
loop_
_entity.id
_entity.type
_entity.pdbx_description
1 polymer ?
#
loop_
_entity_poly.entity_id
_entity_poly.type
_entity_poly.pdbx_seq_one_letter_code
_entity_poly.pdbx_strand_id
1 'polypeptide(L)'
;MTDSEKLDLLLLKMEGFATKDDLKSFATKDDLKSFATKDDLKSFATKDDLKPFATKDDLKSFATKDDLKSFATKDDLKPFATKDDLKSFATKDDLKSFVTNDSLRHEMNLILSEIDSTEQRLNRRFEEVDKKILDLRNYVTSMRYSSEAVEILMKRQDNVEQRLQKVERKVLYS
;
A
#
# COMPACT_ATOMS: atom_id res chain seq x y z
N MET A 1 8.26 -121.20 -51.37
CA MET A 1 8.15 -121.17 -49.91
C MET A 1 7.69 -122.54 -49.43
N THR A 2 8.42 -123.13 -48.50
CA THR A 2 7.99 -124.34 -47.79
C THR A 2 6.82 -123.99 -46.86
N ASP A 3 6.02 -124.97 -46.45
CA ASP A 3 4.91 -124.73 -45.53
C ASP A 3 5.38 -124.22 -44.16
N SER A 4 6.63 -124.52 -43.77
CA SER A 4 7.28 -123.95 -42.58
C SER A 4 7.47 -122.44 -42.69
N GLU A 5 7.97 -121.95 -43.84
CA GLU A 5 8.22 -120.52 -44.05
C GLU A 5 6.92 -119.69 -44.07
N LYS A 6 5.79 -120.29 -44.47
CA LYS A 6 4.48 -119.63 -44.37
C LYS A 6 3.99 -119.51 -42.93
N LEU A 7 4.28 -120.51 -42.10
CA LEU A 7 3.85 -120.55 -40.70
C LEU A 7 4.61 -119.51 -39.87
N ASP A 8 5.92 -119.39 -40.10
CA ASP A 8 6.76 -118.36 -39.46
C ASP A 8 6.33 -116.95 -39.85
N LEU A 9 5.99 -116.72 -41.13
CA LEU A 9 5.48 -115.43 -41.59
C LEU A 9 4.12 -115.08 -40.96
N LEU A 10 3.29 -116.10 -40.67
CA LEU A 10 1.99 -115.93 -40.05
C LEU A 10 2.11 -115.62 -38.56
N LEU A 11 3.05 -116.28 -37.85
CA LEU A 11 3.39 -115.95 -36.47
C LEU A 11 3.91 -114.52 -36.34
N LEU A 12 4.86 -114.12 -37.20
CA LEU A 12 5.42 -112.77 -37.20
C LEU A 12 4.34 -111.70 -37.43
N LYS A 13 3.33 -112.00 -38.24
CA LYS A 13 2.21 -111.09 -38.50
C LYS A 13 1.22 -111.01 -37.35
N MET A 14 1.12 -112.04 -36.51
CA MET A 14 0.25 -112.04 -35.33
C MET A 14 0.86 -111.29 -34.15
N GLU A 15 2.19 -111.25 -34.02
CA GLU A 15 2.88 -110.47 -32.97
C GLU A 15 2.65 -108.95 -33.07
N GLY A 16 2.20 -108.45 -34.22
CA GLY A 16 1.92 -107.03 -34.45
C GLY A 16 0.50 -106.56 -34.07
N PHE A 17 -0.39 -107.45 -33.65
CA PHE A 17 -1.76 -107.05 -33.25
C PHE A 17 -1.84 -106.78 -31.75
N ALA A 18 -2.42 -105.64 -31.39
CA ALA A 18 -2.68 -105.27 -30.00
C ALA A 18 -3.49 -106.36 -29.29
N THR A 19 -3.01 -106.76 -28.13
CA THR A 19 -3.63 -107.75 -27.25
C THR A 19 -4.77 -107.10 -26.44
N LYS A 20 -5.61 -107.95 -25.85
CA LYS A 20 -6.70 -107.49 -24.98
C LYS A 20 -6.19 -106.74 -23.74
N ASP A 21 -4.92 -106.93 -23.35
CA ASP A 21 -4.28 -106.21 -22.25
C ASP A 21 -3.82 -104.81 -22.66
N ASP A 22 -3.47 -104.57 -23.92
CA ASP A 22 -3.09 -103.22 -24.41
C ASP A 22 -4.26 -102.22 -24.31
N LEU A 23 -5.49 -102.70 -24.43
CA LEU A 23 -6.72 -101.89 -24.31
C LEU A 23 -7.08 -101.51 -22.87
N LYS A 24 -6.45 -102.07 -21.83
CA LYS A 24 -6.71 -101.72 -20.43
C LYS A 24 -6.18 -100.33 -20.02
N SER A 25 -5.36 -99.72 -20.86
CA SER A 25 -4.77 -98.40 -20.61
C SER A 25 -5.63 -97.21 -21.08
N PHE A 26 -6.77 -97.47 -21.73
CA PHE A 26 -7.73 -96.42 -22.11
C PHE A 26 -8.68 -96.10 -20.95
N ALA A 27 -8.90 -94.80 -20.71
CA ALA A 27 -9.68 -94.25 -19.61
C ALA A 27 -10.98 -95.02 -19.34
N THR A 28 -11.21 -95.39 -18.09
CA THR A 28 -12.39 -96.10 -17.62
C THR A 28 -13.53 -95.13 -17.36
N LYS A 29 -14.77 -95.64 -17.30
CA LYS A 29 -15.95 -94.82 -16.96
C LYS A 29 -15.85 -94.15 -15.58
N ASP A 30 -15.01 -94.66 -14.67
CA ASP A 30 -14.82 -94.07 -13.35
C ASP A 30 -13.90 -92.84 -13.39
N ASP A 31 -13.00 -92.73 -14.37
CA ASP A 31 -12.12 -91.57 -14.56
C ASP A 31 -12.90 -90.29 -14.91
N LEU A 32 -14.12 -90.44 -15.48
CA LEU A 32 -15.01 -89.33 -15.85
C LEU A 32 -15.87 -88.81 -14.69
N LYS A 33 -15.93 -89.49 -13.55
CA LYS A 33 -16.75 -89.08 -12.38
C LYS A 33 -16.11 -87.97 -11.54
N SER A 34 -14.86 -87.62 -11.80
CA SER A 34 -14.11 -86.60 -11.05
C SER A 34 -14.29 -85.17 -11.61
N PHE A 35 -15.04 -84.99 -12.70
CA PHE A 35 -15.36 -83.66 -13.24
C PHE A 35 -16.59 -83.05 -12.54
N ALA A 36 -16.48 -81.76 -12.19
CA ALA A 36 -17.51 -81.00 -11.48
C ALA A 36 -18.90 -81.14 -12.14
N THR A 37 -19.90 -81.39 -11.30
CA THR A 37 -21.29 -81.58 -11.71
C THR A 37 -22.01 -80.24 -11.86
N LYS A 38 -23.14 -80.22 -12.56
CA LYS A 38 -23.98 -79.01 -12.68
C LYS A 38 -24.48 -78.46 -11.35
N ASP A 39 -24.54 -79.28 -10.29
CA ASP A 39 -24.97 -78.83 -8.97
C ASP A 39 -23.85 -78.06 -8.23
N ASP A 40 -22.58 -78.32 -8.53
CA ASP A 40 -21.44 -77.59 -7.94
C ASP A 40 -21.43 -76.11 -8.37
N LEU A 41 -21.96 -75.80 -9.56
CA LEU A 41 -22.05 -74.44 -10.12
C LEU A 41 -23.19 -73.58 -9.54
N LYS A 42 -24.12 -74.14 -8.75
CA LYS A 42 -25.22 -73.38 -8.13
C LYS A 42 -24.79 -72.52 -6.94
N SER A 43 -23.53 -72.62 -6.52
CA SER A 43 -22.97 -71.91 -5.38
C SER A 43 -22.37 -70.53 -5.70
N PHE A 44 -22.41 -70.08 -6.97
CA PHE A 44 -21.96 -68.74 -7.36
C PHE A 44 -23.11 -67.72 -7.31
N ALA A 45 -22.82 -66.56 -6.70
CA ALA A 45 -23.75 -65.48 -6.36
C ALA A 45 -24.86 -65.20 -7.39
N THR A 46 -26.09 -65.09 -6.89
CA THR A 46 -27.29 -64.80 -7.67
C THR A 46 -27.52 -63.29 -7.81
N LYS A 47 -28.36 -62.87 -8.77
CA LYS A 47 -28.69 -61.44 -8.96
C LYS A 47 -29.28 -60.77 -7.71
N ASP A 48 -29.83 -61.54 -6.78
CA ASP A 48 -30.35 -61.02 -5.52
C ASP A 48 -29.24 -60.55 -4.56
N ASP A 49 -28.01 -61.09 -4.70
CA ASP A 49 -26.85 -60.72 -3.88
C ASP A 49 -26.29 -59.32 -4.22
N LEU A 50 -26.77 -58.69 -5.31
CA LEU A 50 -26.39 -57.34 -5.75
C LEU A 50 -27.39 -56.24 -5.30
N LYS A 51 -28.51 -56.61 -4.68
CA LYS A 51 -29.50 -55.64 -4.16
C LYS A 51 -29.02 -54.68 -3.05
N PRO A 52 -27.98 -54.96 -2.23
CA PRO A 52 -27.54 -54.02 -1.19
C PRO A 52 -26.67 -52.86 -1.70
N PHE A 53 -26.36 -52.77 -3.00
CA PHE A 53 -25.60 -51.64 -3.55
C PHE A 53 -26.52 -50.48 -3.92
N ALA A 54 -26.16 -49.27 -3.50
CA ALA A 54 -26.92 -48.04 -3.71
C ALA A 54 -27.38 -47.90 -5.18
N THR A 55 -28.69 -47.71 -5.34
CA THR A 55 -29.36 -47.52 -6.62
C THR A 55 -29.16 -46.09 -7.14
N LYS A 56 -29.43 -45.85 -8.43
CA LYS A 56 -29.39 -44.50 -9.00
C LYS A 56 -30.37 -43.52 -8.33
N ASP A 57 -31.41 -44.03 -7.67
CA ASP A 57 -32.35 -43.19 -6.94
C ASP A 57 -31.79 -42.72 -5.59
N ASP A 58 -30.91 -43.50 -4.96
CA ASP A 58 -30.23 -43.10 -3.72
C ASP A 58 -29.33 -41.87 -3.93
N LEU A 59 -28.76 -41.72 -5.14
CA LEU A 59 -27.91 -40.58 -5.52
C LEU A 59 -28.69 -39.28 -5.80
N LYS A 60 -30.02 -39.33 -5.97
CA LYS A 60 -30.85 -38.14 -6.21
C LYS A 60 -31.08 -37.30 -4.95
N SER A 61 -30.74 -37.83 -3.78
CA SER A 61 -30.87 -37.13 -2.49
C SER A 61 -29.68 -36.22 -2.16
N PHE A 62 -28.61 -36.25 -2.96
CA PHE A 62 -27.47 -35.34 -2.80
C PHE A 62 -27.73 -33.98 -3.46
N ALA A 63 -27.30 -32.90 -2.78
CA ALA A 63 -27.42 -31.54 -3.28
C ALA A 63 -26.91 -31.43 -4.73
N THR A 64 -27.81 -30.99 -5.60
CA THR A 64 -27.58 -30.79 -7.02
C THR A 64 -26.86 -29.47 -7.27
N LYS A 65 -26.32 -29.29 -8.48
CA LYS A 65 -25.75 -28.00 -8.89
C LYS A 65 -26.76 -26.85 -8.84
N ASP A 66 -28.05 -27.15 -8.92
CA ASP A 66 -29.11 -26.15 -8.81
C ASP A 66 -29.31 -25.67 -7.36
N ASP A 67 -29.09 -26.54 -6.38
CA ASP A 67 -29.13 -26.19 -4.94
C ASP A 67 -27.99 -25.23 -4.54
N LEU A 68 -26.90 -25.18 -5.34
CA LEU A 68 -25.79 -24.25 -5.14
C LEU A 68 -26.02 -22.87 -5.77
N LYS A 69 -27.03 -22.71 -6.64
CA LYS A 69 -27.34 -21.43 -7.31
C LYS A 69 -28.00 -20.40 -6.39
N SER A 70 -28.57 -20.84 -5.27
CA SER A 70 -29.16 -19.96 -4.25
C SER A 70 -28.14 -19.33 -3.30
N PHE A 71 -26.86 -19.67 -3.40
CA PHE A 71 -25.80 -19.02 -2.61
C PHE A 71 -25.29 -17.75 -3.28
N ALA A 72 -24.96 -16.75 -2.46
CA ALA A 72 -24.38 -15.49 -2.93
C ALA A 72 -23.14 -15.75 -3.80
N THR A 73 -23.18 -15.21 -5.01
CA THR A 73 -22.15 -15.28 -6.03
C THR A 73 -21.20 -14.10 -5.91
N LYS A 74 -20.05 -14.17 -6.61
CA LYS A 74 -19.14 -13.01 -6.71
C LYS A 74 -19.80 -11.80 -7.37
N ASP A 75 -20.84 -12.01 -8.17
CA ASP A 75 -21.57 -10.93 -8.82
C ASP A 75 -22.43 -10.15 -7.84
N ASP A 76 -22.89 -10.79 -6.76
CA ASP A 76 -23.62 -10.14 -5.68
C ASP A 76 -22.72 -9.21 -4.83
N LEU A 77 -21.40 -9.31 -4.98
CA LEU A 77 -20.41 -8.43 -4.35
C LEU A 77 -20.03 -7.22 -5.22
N LYS A 78 -20.39 -7.20 -6.52
CA LYS A 78 -20.09 -6.10 -7.44
C LYS A 78 -20.69 -4.73 -7.07
N PRO A 79 -21.86 -4.61 -6.43
CA PRO A 79 -22.39 -3.30 -6.06
C PRO A 79 -21.71 -2.68 -4.82
N PHE A 80 -20.82 -3.39 -4.14
CA PHE A 80 -20.06 -2.85 -3.01
C PHE A 80 -18.83 -2.10 -3.49
N ALA A 81 -18.50 -0.99 -2.82
CA ALA A 81 -17.30 -0.21 -3.08
C ALA A 81 -16.05 -1.11 -3.02
N THR A 82 -15.30 -1.10 -4.11
CA THR A 82 -14.06 -1.85 -4.29
C THR A 82 -12.88 -1.06 -3.73
N LYS A 83 -11.73 -1.73 -3.58
CA LYS A 83 -10.47 -1.05 -3.24
C LYS A 83 -10.06 -0.02 -4.29
N ASP A 84 -10.47 -0.20 -5.54
CA ASP A 84 -10.18 0.73 -6.62
C ASP A 84 -11.01 2.01 -6.51
N ASP A 85 -12.26 1.92 -6.03
CA ASP A 85 -13.12 3.08 -5.76
C ASP A 85 -12.56 3.96 -4.63
N LEU A 86 -11.72 3.40 -3.75
CA LEU A 86 -11.06 4.14 -2.68
C LEU A 86 -9.75 4.84 -3.13
N LYS A 87 -9.21 4.50 -4.31
CA LYS A 87 -7.94 5.08 -4.81
C LYS A 87 -8.07 6.53 -5.26
N SER A 88 -9.29 7.00 -5.58
CA SER A 88 -9.54 8.39 -5.96
C SER A 88 -9.64 9.35 -4.78
N PHE A 89 -9.61 8.85 -3.54
CA PHE A 89 -9.62 9.68 -2.34
C PHE A 89 -8.20 10.06 -1.92
N ALA A 90 -8.05 11.26 -1.36
CA ALA A 90 -6.78 11.75 -0.85
C ALA A 90 -6.17 10.76 0.15
N THR A 91 -4.93 10.37 -0.10
CA THR A 91 -4.19 9.43 0.75
C THR A 91 -3.62 10.15 1.97
N LYS A 92 -3.17 9.38 2.96
CA LYS A 92 -2.45 9.93 4.11
C LYS A 92 -1.17 10.67 3.72
N ASP A 93 -0.54 10.28 2.60
CA ASP A 93 0.68 10.93 2.13
C ASP A 93 0.38 12.22 1.34
N ASP A 94 -0.76 12.29 0.64
CA ASP A 94 -1.25 13.54 0.03
C ASP A 94 -1.57 14.60 1.09
N LEU A 95 -2.07 14.19 2.26
CA LEU A 95 -2.33 15.09 3.38
C LEU A 95 -1.05 15.56 4.09
N LYS A 96 0.04 14.77 4.04
CA LYS A 96 1.34 15.18 4.57
C LYS A 96 2.03 16.22 3.69
N SER A 97 1.87 16.13 2.37
CA SER A 97 2.47 17.09 1.44
C SER A 97 1.75 18.43 1.43
N PHE A 98 0.44 18.45 1.65
CA PHE A 98 -0.35 19.69 1.70
C PHE A 98 -0.05 20.57 2.93
N VAL A 99 0.50 19.99 4.00
CA VAL A 99 0.87 20.69 5.22
C VAL A 99 2.13 20.06 5.81
N THR A 100 3.25 20.14 5.10
CA THR A 100 4.51 19.98 5.83
C THR A 100 4.62 21.22 6.73
N ASN A 101 4.56 20.98 8.04
CA ASN A 101 4.91 21.99 9.05
C ASN A 101 6.22 22.70 8.68
N ASP A 102 7.12 22.05 7.94
CA ASP A 102 8.39 22.58 7.48
C ASP A 102 8.25 23.76 6.50
N SER A 103 7.31 23.73 5.55
CA SER A 103 7.09 24.87 4.63
C SER A 103 6.56 26.08 5.40
N LEU A 104 5.57 25.86 6.27
CA LEU A 104 5.03 26.91 7.14
C LEU A 104 6.09 27.44 8.11
N ARG A 105 6.91 26.56 8.70
CA ARG A 105 8.02 26.95 9.58
C ARG A 105 9.07 27.77 8.83
N HIS A 106 9.38 27.41 7.59
CA HIS A 106 10.31 28.17 6.76
C HIS A 106 9.78 29.57 6.48
N GLU A 107 8.53 29.69 6.04
CA GLU A 107 7.89 31.00 5.82
C GLU A 107 7.81 31.83 7.11
N MET A 108 7.43 31.22 8.24
CA MET A 108 7.42 31.88 9.54
C MET A 108 8.80 32.41 9.93
N ASN A 109 9.86 31.63 9.72
CA ASN A 109 11.23 32.06 10.01
C ASN A 109 11.69 33.22 9.12
N LEU A 110 11.33 33.20 7.83
CA LEU A 110 11.60 34.32 6.93
C LEU A 110 10.89 35.59 7.41
N ILE A 111 9.61 35.48 7.78
CA ILE A 111 8.83 36.60 8.31
C ILE A 111 9.46 37.16 9.59
N LEU A 112 9.85 36.30 10.54
CA LEU A 112 10.53 36.73 11.77
C LEU A 112 11.83 37.48 11.46
N SER A 113 12.64 36.99 10.52
CA SER A 113 13.88 37.65 10.14
C SER A 113 13.66 39.02 9.48
N GLU A 114 12.59 39.17 8.69
CA GLU A 114 12.24 40.44 8.08
C GLU A 114 11.72 41.42 9.14
N ILE A 115 10.93 40.95 10.11
CA ILE A 115 10.48 41.74 11.25
C ILE A 115 11.69 42.27 12.03
N ASP A 116 12.64 41.41 12.41
CA ASP A 116 13.85 41.83 13.13
C ASP A 116 14.65 42.89 12.33
N SER A 117 14.76 42.69 11.01
CA SER A 117 15.42 43.65 10.12
C SER A 117 14.68 44.99 10.08
N THR A 118 13.34 44.97 10.00
CA THR A 118 12.52 46.20 10.04
C THR A 118 12.64 46.92 11.37
N GLU A 119 12.66 46.20 12.49
CA GLU A 119 12.82 46.77 13.82
C GLU A 119 14.19 47.44 13.97
N GLN A 120 15.27 46.77 13.53
CA GLN A 120 16.60 47.37 13.53
C GLN A 120 16.66 48.63 12.64
N ARG A 121 16.03 48.61 11.47
CA ARG A 121 15.95 49.80 10.59
C ARG A 121 15.20 50.95 11.28
N LEU A 122 14.11 50.66 11.99
CA LEU A 122 13.35 51.65 12.75
C LEU A 122 14.18 52.24 13.90
N ASN A 123 14.85 51.40 14.68
CA ASN A 123 15.69 51.83 15.81
C ASN A 123 16.81 52.76 15.36
N ARG A 124 17.52 52.45 14.27
CA ARG A 124 18.53 53.36 13.69
C ARG A 124 17.94 54.70 13.29
N ARG A 125 16.75 54.71 12.68
CA ARG A 125 16.07 55.96 12.30
C ARG A 125 15.66 56.78 13.53
N PHE A 126 15.22 56.14 14.61
CA PHE A 126 14.93 56.84 15.86
C PHE A 126 16.19 57.47 16.46
N GLU A 127 17.30 56.74 16.52
CA GLU A 127 18.59 57.28 16.99
C GLU A 127 19.06 58.47 16.15
N GLU A 128 18.92 58.41 14.83
CA GLU A 128 19.25 59.54 13.94
C GLU A 128 18.36 60.75 14.20
N VAL A 129 17.06 60.54 14.44
CA VAL A 129 16.11 61.62 14.77
C VAL A 129 16.46 62.23 16.12
N ASP A 130 16.75 61.44 17.14
CA ASP A 130 17.14 61.91 18.47
C ASP A 130 18.41 62.77 18.40
N LYS A 131 19.39 62.34 17.61
CA LYS A 131 20.61 63.11 17.36
C LYS A 131 20.30 64.46 16.70
N LYS A 132 19.47 64.47 15.65
CA LYS A 132 19.06 65.72 14.97
C LYS A 132 18.29 66.65 15.91
N ILE A 133 17.43 66.11 16.76
CA ILE A 133 16.70 66.89 17.77
C ILE A 133 17.69 67.51 18.78
N LEU A 134 18.69 66.75 19.22
CA LEU A 134 19.72 67.26 20.12
C LEU A 134 20.54 68.39 19.47
N ASP A 135 20.97 68.20 18.23
CA ASP A 135 21.71 69.21 17.47
C ASP A 135 20.89 70.49 17.28
N LEU A 136 19.60 70.36 16.94
CA LEU A 136 18.67 71.48 16.84
C LEU A 136 18.48 72.20 18.18
N ARG A 137 18.32 71.46 19.28
CA ARG A 137 18.21 72.05 20.63
C ARG A 137 19.46 72.85 20.98
N ASN A 138 20.64 72.33 20.68
CA ASN A 138 21.91 73.01 20.93
C ASN A 138 22.02 74.29 20.09
N TYR A 139 21.64 74.21 18.81
CA TYR A 139 21.62 75.37 17.91
C TYR A 139 20.67 76.47 18.41
N VAL A 140 19.42 76.12 18.75
CA VAL A 140 18.43 77.08 19.29
C VAL A 140 18.91 77.71 20.59
N THR A 141 19.55 76.93 21.46
CA THR A 141 20.11 77.43 22.72
C THR A 141 21.22 78.45 22.46
N SER A 142 22.14 78.15 21.53
CA SER A 142 23.20 79.08 21.11
C SER A 142 22.62 80.39 20.54
N MET A 143 21.62 80.30 19.66
CA MET A 143 20.95 81.48 19.10
C MET A 143 20.26 82.33 20.17
N ARG A 144 19.66 81.70 21.18
CA ARG A 144 19.04 82.43 22.29
C ARG A 144 20.06 83.25 23.07
N TYR A 145 21.21 82.65 23.41
CA TYR A 145 22.29 83.37 24.10
C TYR A 145 22.84 84.52 23.27
N SER A 146 23.03 84.33 21.96
CA SER A 146 23.50 85.42 21.10
C SER A 146 22.47 86.55 20.99
N SER A 147 21.18 86.22 20.88
CA SER A 147 20.09 87.21 20.86
C SER A 147 20.03 88.01 22.16
N GLU A 148 20.20 87.37 23.32
CA GLU A 148 20.21 88.04 24.63
C GLU A 148 21.42 88.99 24.75
N ALA A 149 22.59 88.58 24.26
CA ALA A 149 23.77 89.44 24.20
C ALA A 149 23.54 90.67 23.30
N VAL A 150 22.91 90.48 22.14
CA VAL A 150 22.55 91.59 21.23
C VAL A 150 21.59 92.56 21.91
N GLU A 151 20.57 92.07 22.63
CA GLU A 151 19.61 92.93 23.32
C GLU A 151 20.29 93.80 24.40
N ILE A 152 21.23 93.22 25.15
CA ILE A 152 22.03 93.96 26.15
C ILE A 152 22.89 95.04 25.48
N LEU A 153 23.53 94.71 24.35
CA LEU A 153 24.35 95.66 23.60
C LEU A 153 23.51 96.81 23.04
N MET A 154 22.31 96.54 22.52
CA MET A 154 21.38 97.58 22.06
C MET A 154 21.01 98.54 23.19
N LYS A 155 20.63 98.02 24.37
CA LYS A 155 20.30 98.86 25.54
C LYS A 155 21.49 99.74 25.98
N ARG A 156 22.72 99.22 25.87
CA ARG A 156 23.94 100.00 26.17
C ARG A 156 24.19 101.09 25.13
N GLN A 157 23.99 100.79 23.85
CA GLN A 157 24.14 101.73 22.75
C GLN A 157 23.16 102.91 22.91
N ASP A 158 21.88 102.62 23.16
CA ASP A 158 20.86 103.65 23.41
C ASP A 158 21.25 104.56 24.58
N ASN A 159 21.80 104.00 25.66
CA ASN A 159 22.29 104.78 26.80
C ASN A 159 23.45 105.71 26.42
N VAL A 160 24.40 105.21 25.63
CA VAL A 160 25.55 106.01 25.15
C VAL A 160 25.08 107.15 24.26
N GLU A 161 24.17 106.91 23.31
CA GLU A 161 23.60 107.94 22.44
C GLU A 161 22.86 109.02 23.24
N GLN A 162 22.04 108.63 24.23
CA GLN A 162 21.37 109.59 25.11
C GLN A 162 22.37 110.48 25.87
N ARG A 163 23.47 109.89 26.37
CA ARG A 163 24.53 110.63 27.06
C ARG A 163 25.28 111.57 26.11
N LEU A 164 25.58 111.13 24.89
CA LEU A 164 26.25 111.94 23.87
C LEU A 164 25.41 113.16 23.50
N GLN A 165 24.12 112.96 23.18
CA GLN A 165 23.19 114.06 22.89
C GLN A 165 23.11 115.07 24.05
N LYS A 166 23.16 114.59 25.29
CA LYS A 166 23.16 115.46 26.48
C LYS A 166 24.44 116.31 26.56
N VAL A 167 25.60 115.75 26.19
CA VAL A 167 26.88 116.48 26.14
C VAL A 167 26.89 117.48 24.99
N GLU A 168 26.48 117.08 23.79
CA GLU A 168 26.42 117.95 22.61
C GLU A 168 25.54 119.18 22.86
N ARG A 169 24.36 118.99 23.47
CA ARG A 169 23.52 120.13 23.88
C ARG A 169 24.25 121.05 24.85
N LYS A 170 24.95 120.52 25.85
CA LYS A 170 25.69 121.35 26.81
C LYS A 170 26.79 122.18 26.15
N VAL A 171 27.49 121.61 25.17
CA VAL A 171 28.57 122.31 24.44
C VAL A 171 28.02 123.36 23.48
N LEU A 172 26.90 123.11 22.81
CA LEU A 172 26.29 124.06 21.88
C LEU A 172 25.67 125.29 22.57
N TYR A 173 25.28 125.16 23.85
CA TYR A 173 24.64 126.24 24.63
C TYR A 173 25.56 126.85 25.71
N SER A 174 26.86 126.50 25.74
CA SER A 174 27.88 127.10 26.61
C SER A 174 28.70 128.15 25.87
#